data_AF-A0A6M1RY43-F1
#
_entry.id   AF-A0A6M1RY43-F1
#
_cell.length_a   1.000
_cell.length_b   1.000
_cell.length_c   1.000
_cell.angle_alpha   90.00
_cell.angle_beta   90.00
_cell.angle_gamma   90.00
#
_symmetry.space_group_name_H-M   'P 1'
#
loop_
_entity.id
_entity.type
_entity.pdbx_description
1 polymer ?
#
loop_
_entity_poly.entity_id
_entity_poly.type
_entity_poly.pdbx_seq_one_letter_code
_entity_poly.pdbx_strand_id
1 'polypeptide(L)'
;MTIWILVLVLLASVTALGYRQGGVRVAFSLVGILLGVWLAIPMSPWMGKVLGWIGVKHPFWAWILPPVLVFWLINGLFKAVAFQVHRKVDVFFKYHAGDLHRALFERLNARLGACLGFVNGTIYTLLVCLGIYMFGYWTTQLGSEEGDPWTMRLFNRLAHDLEETRLHRAVAALDPLPEVYYQAADFVGLLFHNPMLEGRLARYPALLEIAERPELHGFAQDTSWTQLRQSRAPLREVLAHPQMTALMQNLDLLREIWAILEPDLPDLMAYLETGRSPKYEKEPILGTWAFDFRTAFVLYRKANPRMTALQLREARKHLSGIFLNTSLVAAPSGFVALKNYPVTRAPRPGETAPATEHRTITGRWRSENGRYTIEVQLEGQQTAWPVEIANDRLQIPSANPPLAFERDSV
;
A
#
# COMPACT_ATOMS: atom_id res chain seq x y z
N MET A 1 14.12 -27.60 7.42
CA MET A 1 13.74 -28.83 8.19
C MET A 1 12.54 -28.66 9.12
N THR A 2 12.28 -27.44 9.62
CA THR A 2 11.13 -27.13 10.49
C THR A 2 9.77 -27.36 9.83
N ILE A 3 9.66 -27.18 8.50
CA ILE A 3 8.41 -27.42 7.78
C ILE A 3 7.98 -28.89 7.83
N TRP A 4 8.91 -29.83 7.72
CA TRP A 4 8.60 -31.27 7.78
C TRP A 4 8.15 -31.71 9.17
N ILE A 5 8.71 -31.11 10.22
CA ILE A 5 8.25 -31.34 11.60
C ILE A 5 6.80 -30.88 11.73
N LEU A 6 6.45 -29.69 11.22
CA LEU A 6 5.08 -29.19 11.21
C LEU A 6 4.13 -30.14 10.45
N VAL A 7 4.52 -30.56 9.25
CA VAL A 7 3.76 -31.50 8.40
C VAL A 7 3.49 -32.81 9.15
N LEU A 8 4.52 -33.42 9.74
CA LEU A 8 4.38 -34.68 10.48
C LEU A 8 3.47 -34.54 11.70
N VAL A 9 3.61 -33.44 12.47
CA VAL A 9 2.78 -33.17 13.64
C VAL A 9 1.32 -32.95 13.23
N LEU A 10 1.06 -32.21 12.15
CA LEU A 10 -0.30 -31.99 11.64
C LEU A 10 -0.93 -33.29 11.13
N LEU A 11 -0.21 -34.07 10.32
CA LEU A 11 -0.71 -35.34 9.81
C LEU A 11 -0.99 -36.33 10.95
N ALA A 12 -0.07 -36.50 11.89
CA ALA A 12 -0.23 -37.41 13.01
C ALA A 12 -1.40 -36.99 13.92
N SER A 13 -1.52 -35.70 14.25
CA SER A 13 -2.57 -35.19 15.12
C SER A 13 -3.97 -35.31 14.49
N VAL A 14 -4.13 -34.94 13.21
CA VAL A 14 -5.42 -35.03 12.52
C VAL A 14 -5.81 -36.50 12.26
N THR A 15 -4.84 -37.37 11.97
CA THR A 15 -5.08 -38.82 11.84
C THR A 15 -5.55 -39.43 13.17
N ALA A 16 -4.88 -39.09 14.28
CA ALA A 16 -5.26 -39.56 15.61
C ALA A 16 -6.63 -39.03 16.05
N LEU A 17 -6.92 -37.75 15.76
CA LEU A 17 -8.26 -37.18 15.98
C LEU A 17 -9.31 -37.87 15.12
N GLY A 18 -8.99 -38.19 13.87
CA GLY A 18 -9.87 -38.92 12.96
C GLY A 18 -10.21 -40.32 13.48
N TYR A 19 -9.21 -41.05 14.00
CA TYR A 19 -9.41 -42.34 14.65
C TYR A 19 -10.38 -42.25 15.85
N ARG A 20 -10.25 -41.21 16.67
CA ARG A 20 -11.12 -40.99 17.85
C ARG A 20 -12.52 -40.50 17.50
N GLN A 21 -12.65 -39.65 16.49
CA GLN A 21 -13.93 -39.06 16.09
C GLN A 21 -14.77 -40.03 15.24
N GLY A 22 -14.13 -40.98 14.55
CA GLY A 22 -14.80 -41.94 13.68
C GLY A 22 -15.12 -41.39 12.29
N GLY A 23 -15.17 -42.29 11.33
CA GLY A 23 -15.33 -42.04 9.90
C GLY A 23 -16.49 -41.13 9.52
N VAL A 24 -17.66 -41.27 10.18
CA VAL A 24 -18.84 -40.44 9.85
C VAL A 24 -18.54 -38.95 10.05
N ARG A 25 -18.01 -38.54 11.20
CA ARG A 25 -17.71 -37.13 11.47
C ARG A 25 -16.61 -36.60 10.56
N VAL A 26 -15.59 -37.42 10.34
CA VAL A 26 -14.40 -37.05 9.56
C VAL A 26 -14.73 -36.94 8.06
N ALA A 27 -15.68 -37.73 7.55
CA ALA A 27 -16.17 -37.64 6.18
C ALA A 27 -16.91 -36.31 5.94
N PHE A 28 -17.80 -35.92 6.85
CA PHE A 28 -18.48 -34.62 6.74
C PHE A 28 -17.49 -33.46 6.86
N SER A 29 -16.45 -33.56 7.70
CA SER A 29 -15.43 -32.52 7.74
C SER A 29 -14.60 -32.47 6.45
N LEU A 30 -14.31 -33.62 5.82
CA LEU A 30 -13.64 -33.66 4.51
C LEU A 30 -14.45 -32.90 3.45
N VAL A 31 -15.74 -33.19 3.34
CA VAL A 31 -16.64 -32.48 2.42
C VAL A 31 -16.69 -30.98 2.74
N GLY A 32 -16.77 -30.62 4.03
CA GLY A 32 -16.75 -29.23 4.47
C GLY A 32 -15.44 -28.50 4.17
N ILE A 33 -14.29 -29.17 4.20
CA ILE A 33 -13.00 -28.59 3.80
C ILE A 33 -12.99 -28.35 2.29
N LEU A 34 -13.35 -29.35 1.48
CA LEU A 34 -13.34 -29.24 0.01
C LEU A 34 -14.28 -28.13 -0.48
N LEU A 35 -15.52 -28.11 0.04
CA LEU A 35 -16.47 -27.05 -0.29
C LEU A 35 -16.06 -25.71 0.29
N GLY A 36 -15.45 -25.69 1.48
CA GLY A 36 -14.93 -24.47 2.09
C GLY A 36 -13.86 -23.82 1.22
N VAL A 37 -12.88 -24.59 0.73
CA VAL A 37 -11.82 -24.08 -0.15
C VAL A 37 -12.41 -23.60 -1.48
N TRP A 38 -13.31 -24.40 -2.07
CA TRP A 38 -13.92 -24.07 -3.36
C TRP A 38 -14.80 -22.82 -3.31
N LEU A 39 -15.55 -22.63 -2.22
CA LEU A 39 -16.47 -21.50 -2.05
C LEU A 39 -15.84 -20.28 -1.37
N ALA A 40 -14.66 -20.40 -0.77
CA ALA A 40 -13.97 -19.30 -0.09
C ALA A 40 -13.83 -18.08 -1.01
N ILE A 41 -13.33 -18.27 -2.23
CA ILE A 41 -13.11 -17.20 -3.21
C ILE A 41 -14.42 -16.58 -3.71
N PRO A 42 -15.38 -17.34 -4.29
CA PRO A 42 -16.58 -16.74 -4.86
C PRO A 42 -17.47 -16.04 -3.82
N MET A 43 -17.45 -16.48 -2.56
CA MET A 43 -18.22 -15.84 -1.49
C MET A 43 -17.44 -14.75 -0.74
N SER A 44 -16.15 -14.57 -1.00
CA SER A 44 -15.32 -13.53 -0.38
C SER A 44 -15.85 -12.10 -0.58
N PRO A 45 -16.34 -11.68 -1.76
CA PRO A 45 -16.86 -10.32 -1.95
C PRO A 45 -18.06 -10.01 -1.06
N TRP A 46 -18.89 -11.02 -0.77
CA TRP A 46 -20.06 -10.85 0.10
C TRP A 46 -19.64 -10.69 1.55
N MET A 47 -18.67 -11.50 1.99
CA MET A 47 -18.07 -11.37 3.32
C MET A 47 -17.33 -10.04 3.48
N GLY A 48 -16.65 -9.55 2.43
CA GLY A 48 -15.99 -8.24 2.42
C GLY A 48 -16.97 -7.09 2.69
N LYS A 49 -18.17 -7.12 2.10
CA LYS A 49 -19.23 -6.13 2.39
C LYS A 49 -19.69 -6.18 3.85
N VAL A 50 -19.88 -7.38 4.40
CA VAL A 50 -20.27 -7.58 5.80
C VAL A 50 -19.19 -7.07 6.76
N LEU A 51 -17.93 -7.38 6.49
CA LEU A 51 -16.78 -6.91 7.28
C LEU A 51 -16.60 -5.40 7.22
N GLY A 52 -16.87 -4.79 6.07
CA GLY A 52 -16.91 -3.34 5.91
C GLY A 52 -17.93 -2.67 6.84
N TRP A 53 -19.07 -3.33 7.08
CA TRP A 53 -20.09 -2.85 8.03
C TRP A 53 -19.68 -3.04 9.50
N ILE A 54 -18.95 -4.12 9.82
CA ILE A 54 -18.44 -4.43 11.17
C ILE A 54 -17.22 -3.57 11.54
N GLY A 55 -16.64 -2.83 10.59
CA GLY A 55 -15.57 -1.86 10.85
C GLY A 55 -14.16 -2.38 10.53
N VAL A 56 -14.02 -3.49 9.81
CA VAL A 56 -12.71 -3.89 9.26
C VAL A 56 -12.42 -2.97 8.08
N LYS A 57 -11.65 -1.91 8.35
CA LYS A 57 -11.40 -0.84 7.39
C LYS A 57 -10.03 -0.87 6.72
N HIS A 58 -9.08 -1.61 7.28
CA HIS A 58 -7.70 -1.64 6.81
C HIS A 58 -7.59 -2.42 5.48
N PRO A 59 -6.98 -1.85 4.43
CA PRO A 59 -6.91 -2.46 3.09
C PRO A 59 -6.33 -3.88 3.08
N PHE A 60 -5.22 -4.10 3.80
CA PHE A 60 -4.58 -5.42 3.91
C PHE A 60 -5.51 -6.54 4.42
N TRP A 61 -6.29 -6.27 5.49
CA TRP A 61 -7.21 -7.26 6.06
C TRP A 61 -8.38 -7.56 5.12
N ALA A 62 -8.69 -6.65 4.19
CA ALA A 62 -9.77 -6.84 3.22
C ALA A 62 -9.46 -7.93 2.19
N TRP A 63 -8.19 -8.27 1.93
CA TRP A 63 -7.83 -9.35 1.00
C TRP A 63 -7.82 -10.73 1.66
N ILE A 64 -7.27 -10.84 2.88
CA ILE A 64 -7.04 -12.14 3.54
C ILE A 64 -8.23 -12.59 4.39
N LEU A 65 -8.86 -11.68 5.12
CA LEU A 65 -9.85 -12.02 6.13
C LEU A 65 -11.15 -12.61 5.55
N PRO A 66 -11.71 -12.09 4.43
CA PRO A 66 -12.93 -12.64 3.85
C PRO A 66 -12.86 -14.13 3.46
N PRO A 67 -11.87 -14.61 2.66
CA PRO A 67 -11.81 -16.02 2.26
C PRO A 67 -11.62 -16.95 3.46
N VAL A 68 -10.82 -16.52 4.45
CA VAL A 68 -10.63 -17.28 5.69
C VAL A 68 -11.94 -17.40 6.45
N LEU A 69 -12.68 -16.31 6.68
CA LEU A 69 -13.95 -16.38 7.41
C LEU A 69 -15.00 -17.23 6.69
N VAL A 70 -15.10 -17.13 5.37
CA VAL A 70 -15.99 -17.99 4.58
C VAL A 70 -15.63 -19.47 4.78
N PHE A 71 -14.35 -19.82 4.69
CA PHE A 71 -13.88 -21.17 4.92
C PHE A 71 -14.28 -21.68 6.31
N TRP A 72 -14.07 -20.87 7.35
CA TRP A 72 -14.43 -21.23 8.73
C TRP A 72 -15.95 -21.39 8.93
N LEU A 73 -16.77 -20.53 8.32
CA LEU A 73 -18.23 -20.62 8.39
C LEU A 73 -18.76 -21.89 7.74
N ILE A 74 -18.30 -22.20 6.52
CA ILE A 74 -18.69 -23.41 5.81
C ILE A 74 -18.25 -24.65 6.59
N ASN A 75 -16.99 -24.67 7.05
CA ASN A 75 -16.48 -25.80 7.82
C ASN A 75 -17.25 -26.00 9.15
N GLY A 76 -17.61 -24.90 9.81
CA GLY A 76 -18.46 -24.91 11.01
C GLY A 76 -19.84 -25.50 10.77
N LEU A 77 -20.50 -25.12 9.66
CA LEU A 77 -21.80 -25.66 9.26
C LEU A 77 -21.73 -27.18 9.06
N PHE A 78 -20.72 -27.66 8.33
CA PHE A 78 -20.53 -29.09 8.09
C PHE A 78 -20.26 -29.88 9.38
N LYS A 79 -19.50 -29.31 10.32
CA LYS A 79 -19.29 -29.91 11.64
C LYS A 79 -20.58 -29.99 12.46
N ALA A 80 -21.45 -28.98 12.40
CA ALA A 80 -22.74 -28.99 13.07
C ALA A 80 -23.67 -30.08 12.51
N VAL A 81 -23.72 -30.23 11.18
CA VAL A 81 -24.46 -31.31 10.52
C VAL A 81 -23.87 -32.68 10.88
N ALA A 82 -22.55 -32.81 10.86
CA ALA A 82 -21.84 -34.04 11.23
C ALA A 82 -22.19 -34.51 12.63
N PHE A 83 -22.29 -33.58 13.59
CA PHE A 83 -22.66 -33.90 14.97
C PHE A 83 -24.07 -34.51 15.05
N GLN A 84 -25.04 -33.93 14.33
CA GLN A 84 -26.41 -34.44 14.33
C GLN A 84 -26.52 -35.82 13.65
N VAL A 85 -25.83 -36.01 12.52
CA VAL A 85 -25.82 -37.28 11.80
C VAL A 85 -25.14 -38.37 12.63
N HIS A 86 -23.99 -38.08 13.22
CA HIS A 86 -23.28 -39.02 14.07
C HIS A 86 -24.14 -39.47 15.26
N ARG A 87 -24.83 -38.53 15.92
CA ARG A 87 -25.75 -38.86 17.02
C ARG A 87 -26.85 -39.82 16.59
N LYS A 88 -27.44 -39.64 15.39
CA LYS A 88 -28.46 -40.57 14.86
C LYS A 88 -27.89 -41.95 14.59
N VAL A 89 -26.70 -42.02 13.97
CA VAL A 89 -26.01 -43.28 13.67
C VAL A 89 -25.68 -44.03 14.97
N ASP A 90 -25.16 -43.33 15.98
CA ASP A 90 -24.83 -43.92 17.27
C ASP A 90 -26.07 -44.47 17.99
N VAL A 91 -27.20 -43.74 17.97
CA VAL A 91 -28.47 -44.21 18.54
C VAL A 91 -28.96 -45.48 17.82
N PHE A 92 -28.86 -45.54 16.50
CA PHE A 92 -29.23 -46.74 15.75
C PHE A 92 -28.39 -47.96 16.15
N PHE A 93 -27.06 -47.84 16.15
CA PHE A 93 -26.17 -48.94 16.49
C PHE A 93 -26.21 -49.33 17.98
N LYS A 94 -26.58 -48.40 18.86
CA LYS A 94 -26.69 -48.68 20.30
C LYS A 94 -27.99 -49.38 20.69
N TYR A 95 -29.10 -49.07 20.02
CA TYR A 95 -30.43 -49.55 20.43
C TYR A 95 -31.08 -50.54 19.46
N HIS A 96 -30.63 -50.61 18.21
CA HIS A 96 -31.27 -51.44 17.16
C HIS A 96 -30.32 -52.48 16.53
N ALA A 97 -29.01 -52.33 16.67
CA ALA A 97 -28.04 -53.30 16.15
C ALA A 97 -27.62 -54.31 17.23
N GLY A 98 -27.45 -55.58 16.85
CA GLY A 98 -26.89 -56.60 17.75
C GLY A 98 -25.42 -56.33 18.09
N ASP A 99 -24.96 -56.84 19.25
CA ASP A 99 -23.63 -56.55 19.80
C ASP A 99 -22.46 -56.81 18.83
N LEU A 100 -22.56 -57.88 18.02
CA LEU A 100 -21.56 -58.20 16.99
C LEU A 100 -21.47 -57.11 15.91
N HIS A 101 -22.62 -56.63 15.42
CA HIS A 101 -22.68 -55.59 14.38
C HIS A 101 -22.17 -54.26 14.92
N ARG A 102 -22.46 -53.96 16.19
CA ARG A 102 -21.93 -52.78 16.88
C ARG A 102 -20.41 -52.82 16.99
N ALA A 103 -19.84 -53.92 17.47
CA ALA A 103 -18.39 -54.06 17.61
C ALA A 103 -17.64 -53.98 16.26
N LEU A 104 -18.21 -54.57 15.20
CA LEU A 104 -17.67 -54.46 13.84
C LEU A 104 -17.76 -53.03 13.31
N PHE A 105 -18.88 -52.35 13.54
CA PHE A 105 -19.06 -50.96 13.14
C PHE A 105 -18.09 -50.02 13.86
N GLU A 106 -17.91 -50.15 15.18
CA GLU A 106 -16.97 -49.32 15.94
C GLU A 106 -15.53 -49.45 15.42
N ARG A 107 -15.08 -50.68 15.11
CA ARG A 107 -13.75 -50.92 14.52
C ARG A 107 -13.61 -50.35 13.12
N LEU A 108 -14.62 -50.56 12.27
CA LEU A 108 -14.65 -50.02 10.91
C LEU A 108 -14.63 -48.49 10.93
N ASN A 109 -15.50 -47.88 11.76
CA ASN A 109 -15.64 -46.45 11.88
C ASN A 109 -14.35 -45.79 12.39
N ALA A 110 -13.64 -46.41 13.35
CA ALA A 110 -12.36 -45.90 13.82
C ALA A 110 -11.25 -45.97 12.75
N ARG A 111 -11.12 -47.10 12.04
CA ARG A 111 -10.12 -47.26 10.96
C ARG A 111 -10.40 -46.34 9.77
N LEU A 112 -11.66 -46.24 9.36
CA LEU A 112 -12.09 -45.33 8.29
C LEU A 112 -11.89 -43.86 8.72
N GLY A 113 -12.16 -43.55 10.00
CA GLY A 113 -11.83 -42.26 10.60
C GLY A 113 -10.35 -41.91 10.54
N ALA A 114 -9.45 -42.87 10.79
CA ALA A 114 -8.01 -42.64 10.62
C ALA A 114 -7.63 -42.38 9.16
N CYS A 115 -8.14 -43.18 8.21
CA CYS A 115 -7.86 -43.01 6.78
C CYS A 115 -8.33 -41.65 6.26
N LEU A 116 -9.56 -41.26 6.57
CA LEU A 116 -10.07 -39.93 6.20
C LEU A 116 -9.39 -38.81 6.99
N GLY A 117 -8.96 -39.07 8.22
CA GLY A 117 -8.19 -38.15 9.04
C GLY A 117 -6.83 -37.83 8.41
N PHE A 118 -6.16 -38.81 7.82
CA PHE A 118 -4.93 -38.61 7.07
C PHE A 118 -5.14 -37.72 5.84
N VAL A 119 -6.21 -37.96 5.08
CA VAL A 119 -6.57 -37.11 3.92
C VAL A 119 -6.86 -35.68 4.37
N ASN A 120 -7.67 -35.49 5.42
CA ASN A 120 -7.95 -34.16 5.98
C ASN A 120 -6.67 -33.49 6.46
N GLY A 121 -5.79 -34.22 7.15
CA GLY A 121 -4.49 -33.73 7.61
C GLY A 121 -3.63 -33.25 6.45
N THR A 122 -3.66 -33.95 5.31
CA THR A 122 -2.93 -33.55 4.11
C THR A 122 -3.47 -32.24 3.54
N ILE A 123 -4.79 -32.11 3.42
CA ILE A 123 -5.40 -30.87 2.93
C ILE A 123 -5.13 -29.71 3.90
N TYR A 124 -5.30 -29.91 5.21
CA TYR A 124 -4.99 -28.89 6.20
C TYR A 124 -3.51 -28.50 6.18
N THR A 125 -2.61 -29.45 5.96
CA THR A 125 -1.18 -29.16 5.79
C THR A 125 -0.95 -28.22 4.61
N LEU A 126 -1.58 -28.48 3.47
CA LEU A 126 -1.50 -27.59 2.31
C LEU A 126 -2.06 -26.19 2.63
N LEU A 127 -3.20 -26.10 3.33
CA LEU A 127 -3.80 -24.82 3.72
C LEU A 127 -2.93 -24.03 4.71
N VAL A 128 -2.28 -24.72 5.67
CA VAL A 128 -1.33 -24.09 6.59
C VAL A 128 -0.09 -23.62 5.83
N CYS A 129 0.42 -24.43 4.91
CA CYS A 129 1.54 -24.03 4.05
C CYS A 129 1.16 -22.83 3.15
N LEU A 130 -0.08 -22.74 2.68
CA LEU A 130 -0.61 -21.57 1.98
C LEU A 130 -0.61 -20.32 2.84
N GLY A 131 -1.07 -20.41 4.09
CA GLY A 131 -0.94 -19.31 5.04
C GLY A 131 0.52 -18.89 5.25
N ILE A 132 1.43 -19.85 5.44
CA ILE A 132 2.87 -19.59 5.58
C ILE A 132 3.43 -18.92 4.33
N TYR A 133 3.04 -19.34 3.14
CA TYR A 133 3.47 -18.73 1.88
C TYR A 133 3.03 -17.27 1.78
N MET A 134 1.73 -16.99 2.01
CA MET A 134 1.17 -15.63 1.93
C MET A 134 1.81 -14.68 2.95
N PHE A 135 1.86 -15.07 4.23
CA PHE A 135 2.45 -14.24 5.28
C PHE A 135 3.97 -14.19 5.19
N GLY A 136 4.60 -15.31 4.82
CA GLY A 136 6.03 -15.44 4.62
C GLY A 136 6.55 -14.49 3.54
N TYR A 137 5.78 -14.28 2.47
CA TYR A 137 6.14 -13.30 1.44
C TYR A 137 6.27 -11.89 2.03
N TRP A 138 5.29 -11.43 2.81
CA TRP A 138 5.37 -10.12 3.47
C TRP A 138 6.50 -10.03 4.50
N THR A 139 6.70 -11.07 5.31
CA THR A 139 7.71 -11.02 6.37
C THR A 139 9.13 -11.13 5.82
N THR A 140 9.33 -11.80 4.69
CA THR A 140 10.65 -11.86 4.02
C THR A 140 10.99 -10.51 3.38
N GLN A 141 10.01 -9.82 2.79
CA GLN A 141 10.19 -8.48 2.21
C GLN A 141 10.41 -7.38 3.25
N LEU A 142 10.04 -7.60 4.52
CA LEU A 142 10.18 -6.61 5.60
C LEU A 142 11.23 -6.97 6.65
N GLY A 143 11.89 -8.12 6.49
CA GLY A 143 12.82 -8.65 7.46
C GLY A 143 14.07 -7.79 7.59
N SER A 144 14.43 -7.43 8.82
CA SER A 144 15.72 -6.84 9.15
C SER A 144 16.55 -7.86 9.92
N GLU A 145 17.75 -8.17 9.44
CA GLU A 145 18.60 -9.24 10.01
C GLU A 145 18.84 -9.09 11.53
N GLU A 146 18.78 -7.85 12.03
CA GLU A 146 18.94 -7.50 13.45
C GLU A 146 17.64 -6.90 14.03
N GLY A 147 17.08 -7.56 15.06
CA GLY A 147 15.98 -6.99 15.87
C GLY A 147 14.56 -7.49 15.57
N ASP A 148 14.36 -8.34 14.55
CA ASP A 148 13.04 -8.84 14.19
C ASP A 148 12.34 -9.63 15.32
N PRO A 149 11.00 -9.54 15.47
CA PRO A 149 10.24 -10.37 16.40
C PRO A 149 10.42 -11.87 16.13
N TRP A 150 10.34 -12.69 17.18
CA TRP A 150 10.51 -14.15 17.05
C TRP A 150 9.53 -14.78 16.05
N THR A 151 8.31 -14.26 15.98
CA THR A 151 7.26 -14.71 15.05
C THR A 151 7.67 -14.47 13.60
N MET A 152 8.22 -13.28 13.31
CA MET A 152 8.68 -12.92 11.97
C MET A 152 9.84 -13.80 11.52
N ARG A 153 10.81 -14.04 12.42
CA ARG A 153 11.91 -14.99 12.16
C ARG A 153 11.40 -16.41 11.91
N LEU A 154 10.38 -16.84 12.64
CA LEU A 154 9.75 -18.15 12.43
C LEU A 154 9.09 -18.23 11.05
N PHE A 155 8.29 -17.22 10.66
CA PHE A 155 7.66 -17.18 9.34
C PHE A 155 8.68 -17.11 8.21
N ASN A 156 9.74 -16.30 8.33
CA ASN A 156 10.83 -16.24 7.35
C ASN A 156 11.53 -17.60 7.20
N ARG A 157 11.81 -18.27 8.32
CA ARG A 157 12.40 -19.62 8.29
C ARG A 157 11.46 -20.65 7.66
N LEU A 158 10.17 -20.60 7.98
CA LEU A 158 9.17 -21.51 7.41
C LEU A 158 8.97 -21.26 5.92
N ALA A 159 8.99 -20.01 5.47
CA ALA A 159 8.93 -19.62 4.07
C ALA A 159 10.15 -20.15 3.29
N HIS A 160 11.35 -19.92 3.83
CA HIS A 160 12.58 -20.44 3.22
C HIS A 160 12.59 -21.97 3.13
N ASP A 161 12.20 -22.65 4.22
CA ASP A 161 12.03 -24.11 4.22
C ASP A 161 11.00 -24.59 3.17
N LEU A 162 9.93 -23.82 2.92
CA LEU A 162 8.92 -24.11 1.91
C LEU A 162 9.49 -24.02 0.49
N GLU A 163 10.38 -23.05 0.27
CA GLU A 163 11.14 -22.87 -0.97
C GLU A 163 12.11 -24.04 -1.20
N GLU A 164 12.97 -24.32 -0.22
CA GLU A 164 13.96 -25.40 -0.26
C GLU A 164 13.32 -26.76 -0.54
N THR A 165 12.18 -27.04 0.09
CA THR A 165 11.46 -28.32 -0.06
C THR A 165 10.59 -28.40 -1.31
N ARG A 166 10.54 -27.33 -2.12
CA ARG A 166 9.67 -27.19 -3.31
C ARG A 166 8.17 -27.28 -3.04
N LEU A 167 7.75 -27.32 -1.78
CA LEU A 167 6.34 -27.28 -1.38
C LEU A 167 5.67 -25.97 -1.81
N HIS A 168 6.45 -24.88 -1.94
CA HIS A 168 5.97 -23.61 -2.48
C HIS A 168 5.26 -23.76 -3.83
N ARG A 169 5.68 -24.69 -4.71
CA ARG A 169 5.02 -24.89 -6.02
C ARG A 169 3.63 -25.47 -5.89
N ALA A 170 3.45 -26.42 -4.98
CA ALA A 170 2.15 -27.04 -4.71
C ALA A 170 1.18 -26.03 -4.10
N VAL A 171 1.70 -25.14 -3.27
CA VAL A 171 0.94 -24.10 -2.59
C VAL A 171 0.61 -22.93 -3.53
N ALA A 172 1.57 -22.46 -4.33
CA ALA A 172 1.38 -21.39 -5.30
C ALA A 172 0.30 -21.72 -6.33
N ALA A 173 0.13 -23.01 -6.69
CA ALA A 173 -0.95 -23.44 -7.56
C ALA A 173 -2.36 -23.29 -6.94
N LEU A 174 -2.44 -23.18 -5.62
CA LEU A 174 -3.68 -23.00 -4.86
C LEU A 174 -3.88 -21.56 -4.39
N ASP A 175 -2.99 -20.65 -4.77
CA ASP A 175 -3.00 -19.27 -4.32
C ASP A 175 -4.20 -18.49 -4.88
N PRO A 176 -5.12 -18.00 -4.03
CA PRO A 176 -6.28 -17.25 -4.48
C PRO A 176 -6.04 -15.75 -4.59
N LEU A 177 -4.85 -15.25 -4.21
CA LEU A 177 -4.61 -13.81 -4.08
C LEU A 177 -4.35 -13.14 -5.44
N PRO A 178 -4.79 -11.88 -5.60
CA PRO A 178 -4.49 -11.10 -6.79
C PRO A 178 -3.00 -10.70 -6.84
N GLU A 179 -2.47 -10.48 -8.04
CA GLU A 179 -1.08 -10.06 -8.26
C GLU A 179 -0.72 -8.77 -7.49
N VAL A 180 -1.69 -7.85 -7.37
CA VAL A 180 -1.59 -6.60 -6.60
C VAL A 180 -1.12 -6.84 -5.16
N TYR A 181 -1.49 -7.98 -4.54
CA TYR A 181 -1.04 -8.31 -3.18
C TYR A 181 0.49 -8.44 -3.09
N TYR A 182 1.10 -9.10 -4.08
CA TYR A 182 2.54 -9.32 -4.13
C TYR A 182 3.28 -8.05 -4.53
N GLN A 183 2.75 -7.31 -5.52
CA GLN A 183 3.29 -6.01 -5.92
C GLN A 183 3.27 -5.01 -4.75
N ALA A 184 2.23 -5.03 -3.92
CA ALA A 184 2.16 -4.23 -2.70
C ALA A 184 3.26 -4.61 -1.70
N ALA A 185 3.49 -5.91 -1.48
CA ALA A 185 4.55 -6.38 -0.60
C ALA A 185 5.94 -5.98 -1.11
N ASP A 186 6.18 -6.12 -2.42
CA ASP A 186 7.44 -5.74 -3.06
C ASP A 186 7.67 -4.23 -2.97
N PHE A 187 6.63 -3.42 -3.22
CA PHE A 187 6.70 -1.96 -3.07
C PHE A 187 7.06 -1.56 -1.65
N VAL A 188 6.38 -2.10 -0.64
CA VAL A 188 6.65 -1.76 0.77
C VAL A 188 8.05 -2.25 1.17
N GLY A 189 8.45 -3.45 0.74
CA GLY A 189 9.80 -3.98 0.98
C GLY A 189 10.90 -3.13 0.35
N LEU A 190 10.72 -2.72 -0.90
CA LEU A 190 11.64 -1.84 -1.62
C LEU A 190 11.76 -0.47 -0.94
N LEU A 191 10.64 0.12 -0.51
CA LEU A 191 10.64 1.39 0.22
C LEU A 191 11.27 1.25 1.61
N PHE A 192 11.05 0.13 2.30
CA PHE A 192 11.62 -0.13 3.62
C PHE A 192 13.14 -0.26 3.58
N HIS A 193 13.68 -1.00 2.60
CA HIS A 193 15.13 -1.23 2.48
C HIS A 193 15.90 -0.04 1.89
N ASN A 194 15.23 0.82 1.10
CA ASN A 194 15.85 1.93 0.38
C ASN A 194 15.27 3.29 0.80
N PRO A 195 15.75 3.90 1.90
CA PRO A 195 15.23 5.19 2.38
C PRO A 195 15.43 6.34 1.36
N MET A 196 16.42 6.22 0.47
CA MET A 196 16.65 7.23 -0.59
C MET A 196 15.50 7.31 -1.60
N LEU A 197 14.68 6.25 -1.71
CA LEU A 197 13.54 6.22 -2.62
C LEU A 197 12.35 7.02 -2.10
N GLU A 198 12.32 7.42 -0.83
CA GLU A 198 11.28 8.30 -0.27
C GLU A 198 11.24 9.65 -1.00
N GLY A 199 12.40 10.21 -1.32
CA GLY A 199 12.49 11.46 -2.08
C GLY A 199 11.94 11.34 -3.51
N ARG A 200 12.07 10.15 -4.12
CA ARG A 200 11.45 9.85 -5.42
C ARG A 200 9.95 9.65 -5.26
N LEU A 201 9.51 8.85 -4.28
CA LEU A 201 8.09 8.61 -3.99
C LEU A 201 7.31 9.91 -3.77
N ALA A 202 7.88 10.86 -3.02
CA ALA A 202 7.28 12.17 -2.77
C ALA A 202 7.10 13.02 -4.05
N ARG A 203 7.84 12.71 -5.12
CA ARG A 203 7.80 13.39 -6.43
C ARG A 203 6.98 12.63 -7.47
N TYR A 204 6.41 11.48 -7.12
CA TYR A 204 5.60 10.70 -8.05
C TYR A 204 4.31 11.46 -8.41
N PRO A 205 4.00 11.68 -9.71
CA PRO A 205 2.93 12.57 -10.14
C PRO A 205 1.56 12.31 -9.48
N ALA A 206 1.16 11.04 -9.36
CA ALA A 206 -0.14 10.69 -8.78
C ALA A 206 -0.25 11.01 -7.27
N LEU A 207 0.88 11.08 -6.56
CA LEU A 207 0.91 11.36 -5.12
C LEU A 207 1.09 12.85 -4.81
N LEU A 208 1.38 13.70 -5.79
CA LEU A 208 1.69 15.12 -5.57
C LEU A 208 0.55 15.87 -4.87
N GLU A 209 -0.71 15.59 -5.20
CA GLU A 209 -1.86 16.23 -4.55
C GLU A 209 -2.01 15.76 -3.10
N ILE A 210 -1.86 14.46 -2.84
CA ILE A 210 -1.95 13.91 -1.49
C ILE A 210 -0.79 14.41 -0.63
N ALA A 211 0.40 14.56 -1.19
CA ALA A 211 1.58 15.05 -0.50
C ALA A 211 1.42 16.45 0.09
N GLU A 212 0.50 17.28 -0.44
CA GLU A 212 0.17 18.61 0.11
C GLU A 212 -0.71 18.56 1.36
N ARG A 213 -1.16 17.38 1.79
CA ARG A 213 -1.97 17.25 3.00
C ARG A 213 -1.14 17.58 4.25
N PRO A 214 -1.72 18.33 5.20
CA PRO A 214 -0.99 18.75 6.40
C PRO A 214 -0.50 17.56 7.24
N GLU A 215 -1.21 16.42 7.18
CA GLU A 215 -0.85 15.19 7.88
C GLU A 215 0.46 14.56 7.34
N LEU A 216 0.78 14.77 6.06
CA LEU A 216 1.99 14.25 5.44
C LEU A 216 3.18 15.21 5.52
N HIS A 217 2.93 16.51 5.69
CA HIS A 217 4.00 17.50 5.90
C HIS A 217 4.82 17.22 7.17
N GLY A 218 4.21 16.61 8.19
CA GLY A 218 4.91 16.23 9.41
C GLY A 218 6.10 15.31 9.16
N PHE A 219 5.98 14.36 8.23
CA PHE A 219 7.05 13.40 7.93
C PHE A 219 8.31 14.05 7.38
N ALA A 220 8.17 15.11 6.58
CA ALA A 220 9.30 15.82 6.00
C ALA A 220 10.04 16.71 7.02
N GLN A 221 9.35 17.16 8.07
CA GLN A 221 9.91 18.07 9.08
C GLN A 221 10.50 17.33 10.29
N ASP A 222 10.23 16.03 10.42
CA ASP A 222 10.65 15.24 11.57
C ASP A 222 12.05 14.65 11.39
N THR A 223 13.00 15.23 12.13
CA THR A 223 14.39 14.79 12.15
C THR A 223 14.55 13.40 12.76
N SER A 224 13.65 13.00 13.67
CA SER A 224 13.69 11.66 14.28
C SER A 224 13.22 10.59 13.30
N TRP A 225 12.18 10.88 12.51
CA TRP A 225 11.74 10.00 11.42
C TRP A 225 12.84 9.78 10.38
N THR A 226 13.43 10.88 9.89
CA THR A 226 14.50 10.80 8.88
C THR A 226 15.73 10.04 9.38
N GLN A 227 16.13 10.23 10.64
CA GLN A 227 17.22 9.47 11.26
C GLN A 227 16.88 7.98 11.39
N LEU A 228 15.66 7.64 11.83
CA LEU A 228 15.19 6.26 11.98
C LEU A 228 15.17 5.51 10.64
N ARG A 229 14.76 6.19 9.57
CA ARG A 229 14.75 5.64 8.20
C ARG A 229 16.16 5.50 7.63
N GLN A 230 17.05 6.47 7.89
CA GLN A 230 18.46 6.40 7.48
C GLN A 230 19.23 5.28 8.20
N SER A 231 18.95 5.06 9.49
CA SER A 231 19.58 3.99 10.27
C SER A 231 19.05 2.60 9.96
N ARG A 232 18.04 2.47 9.08
CA ARG A 232 17.37 1.21 8.75
C ARG A 232 16.89 0.47 10.01
N ALA A 233 16.28 1.23 10.92
CA ALA A 233 15.73 0.67 12.15
C ALA A 233 14.72 -0.45 11.85
N PRO A 234 14.61 -1.46 12.74
CA PRO A 234 13.72 -2.59 12.53
C PRO A 234 12.26 -2.14 12.42
N LEU A 235 11.45 -2.92 11.68
CA LEU A 235 10.05 -2.58 11.38
C LEU A 235 9.23 -2.22 12.62
N ARG A 236 9.48 -2.88 13.75
CA ARG A 236 8.78 -2.61 15.02
C ARG A 236 8.97 -1.16 15.48
N GLU A 237 10.17 -0.61 15.33
CA GLU A 237 10.49 0.77 15.72
C GLU A 237 9.89 1.78 14.75
N VAL A 238 9.93 1.46 13.45
CA VAL A 238 9.25 2.26 12.40
C VAL A 238 7.74 2.34 12.68
N LEU A 239 7.10 1.22 12.98
CA LEU A 239 5.65 1.16 13.25
C LEU A 239 5.27 1.79 14.59
N ALA A 240 6.18 1.82 15.56
CA ALA A 240 5.96 2.48 16.84
C ALA A 240 6.12 4.01 16.78
N HIS A 241 6.64 4.55 15.66
CA HIS A 241 6.86 5.97 15.51
C HIS A 241 5.54 6.77 15.53
N PRO A 242 5.44 7.90 16.26
CA PRO A 242 4.19 8.66 16.40
C PRO A 242 3.52 9.01 15.08
N GLN A 243 4.29 9.43 14.06
CA GLN A 243 3.73 9.78 12.75
C GLN A 243 3.18 8.58 12.00
N MET A 244 3.86 7.43 12.05
CA MET A 244 3.34 6.20 11.47
C MET A 244 2.10 5.72 12.21
N THR A 245 2.07 5.82 13.55
CA THR A 245 0.87 5.46 14.30
C THR A 245 -0.31 6.37 13.96
N ALA A 246 -0.09 7.67 13.76
CA ALA A 246 -1.13 8.61 13.36
C ALA A 246 -1.66 8.30 11.95
N LEU A 247 -0.76 8.01 11.00
CA LEU A 247 -1.14 7.58 9.65
C LEU A 247 -1.93 6.26 9.68
N MET A 248 -1.49 5.28 10.47
CA MET A 248 -2.18 3.99 10.62
C MET A 248 -3.56 4.11 11.28
N GLN A 249 -3.75 5.11 12.14
CA GLN A 249 -5.04 5.43 12.73
C GLN A 249 -5.97 6.15 11.74
N ASN A 250 -5.44 6.93 10.79
CA ASN A 250 -6.22 7.60 9.77
C ASN A 250 -6.54 6.66 8.59
N LEU A 251 -7.53 5.81 8.80
CA LEU A 251 -7.97 4.79 7.85
C LEU A 251 -8.55 5.39 6.55
N ASP A 252 -9.10 6.61 6.60
CA ASP A 252 -9.68 7.25 5.42
C ASP A 252 -8.59 7.76 4.48
N LEU A 253 -7.50 8.34 5.01
CA LEU A 253 -6.31 8.65 4.22
C LEU A 253 -5.68 7.42 3.60
N LEU A 254 -5.52 6.34 4.37
CA LEU A 254 -4.91 5.12 3.85
C LEU A 254 -5.70 4.55 2.67
N ARG A 255 -7.03 4.62 2.72
CA ARG A 255 -7.91 4.21 1.62
C ARG A 255 -7.75 5.09 0.41
N GLU A 256 -7.65 6.40 0.61
CA GLU A 256 -7.46 7.35 -0.49
C GLU A 256 -6.11 7.15 -1.17
N ILE A 257 -5.04 7.04 -0.38
CA ILE A 257 -3.69 6.71 -0.87
C ILE A 257 -3.74 5.40 -1.65
N TRP A 258 -4.36 4.36 -1.08
CA TRP A 258 -4.43 3.05 -1.72
C TRP A 258 -5.25 3.06 -3.01
N ALA A 259 -6.34 3.83 -3.07
CA ALA A 259 -7.16 3.96 -4.27
C ALA A 259 -6.41 4.62 -5.44
N ILE A 260 -5.45 5.50 -5.14
CA ILE A 260 -4.55 6.08 -6.16
C ILE A 260 -3.44 5.10 -6.54
N LEU A 261 -2.85 4.43 -5.54
CA LEU A 261 -1.68 3.58 -5.75
C LEU A 261 -2.01 2.24 -6.40
N GLU A 262 -3.07 1.57 -5.99
CA GLU A 262 -3.46 0.23 -6.47
C GLU A 262 -3.45 0.08 -8.00
N PRO A 263 -4.08 0.97 -8.80
CA PRO A 263 -4.06 0.85 -10.26
C PRO A 263 -2.68 1.19 -10.87
N ASP A 264 -1.86 1.95 -10.15
CA ASP A 264 -0.63 2.55 -10.65
C ASP A 264 0.65 1.93 -10.07
N LEU A 265 0.52 0.87 -9.27
CA LEU A 265 1.65 0.14 -8.67
C LEU A 265 2.72 -0.27 -9.70
N PRO A 266 2.38 -0.83 -10.88
CA PRO A 266 3.40 -1.20 -11.87
C PRO A 266 4.20 0.00 -12.39
N ASP A 267 3.53 1.13 -12.65
CA ASP A 267 4.17 2.36 -13.12
C ASP A 267 5.00 3.01 -12.01
N LEU A 268 4.49 3.00 -10.78
CA LEU A 268 5.21 3.48 -9.61
C LEU A 268 6.50 2.69 -9.37
N MET A 269 6.46 1.37 -9.46
CA MET A 269 7.66 0.53 -9.30
C MET A 269 8.70 0.87 -10.38
N ALA A 270 8.29 0.99 -11.64
CA ALA A 270 9.16 1.43 -12.73
C ALA A 270 9.73 2.84 -12.49
N TYR A 271 8.93 3.76 -11.94
CA TYR A 271 9.36 5.11 -11.58
C TYR A 271 10.38 5.12 -10.44
N LEU A 272 10.21 4.28 -9.41
CA LEU A 272 11.15 4.22 -8.30
C LEU A 272 12.53 3.70 -8.75
N GLU A 273 12.55 2.74 -9.67
CA GLU A 273 13.79 2.22 -10.25
C GLU A 273 14.44 3.21 -11.22
N THR A 274 13.69 3.69 -12.21
CA THR A 274 14.23 4.47 -13.35
C THR A 274 14.19 5.98 -13.17
N GLY A 275 13.40 6.48 -12.23
CA GLY A 275 13.09 7.91 -12.06
C GLY A 275 12.14 8.48 -13.12
N ARG A 276 11.61 7.65 -14.04
CA ARG A 276 10.68 8.07 -15.10
C ARG A 276 9.43 7.21 -15.10
N SER A 277 8.28 7.84 -15.30
CA SER A 277 6.98 7.18 -15.34
C SER A 277 6.54 7.04 -16.80
N PRO A 278 6.48 5.82 -17.36
CA PRO A 278 5.96 5.57 -18.69
C PRO A 278 4.54 6.11 -18.91
N LYS A 279 3.71 6.14 -17.86
CA LYS A 279 2.34 6.64 -17.90
C LYS A 279 2.28 8.17 -17.98
N TYR A 280 3.03 8.87 -17.11
CA TYR A 280 2.92 10.32 -16.93
C TYR A 280 3.91 11.13 -17.80
N GLU A 281 4.87 10.50 -18.46
CA GLU A 281 5.80 11.17 -19.40
C GLU A 281 5.06 11.80 -20.60
N LYS A 282 3.85 11.34 -20.91
CA LYS A 282 3.02 11.89 -22.00
C LYS A 282 2.50 13.30 -21.72
N GLU A 283 2.42 13.71 -20.46
CA GLU A 283 1.92 15.03 -20.07
C GLU A 283 3.06 15.90 -19.53
N PRO A 284 3.66 16.79 -20.36
CA PRO A 284 4.87 17.51 -20.02
C PRO A 284 4.70 18.57 -18.93
N ILE A 285 3.47 18.85 -18.46
CA ILE A 285 3.22 19.77 -17.33
C ILE A 285 3.40 19.09 -15.97
N LEU A 286 3.24 17.77 -15.89
CA LEU A 286 3.22 17.06 -14.63
C LEU A 286 4.59 17.01 -13.97
N GLY A 287 4.59 17.11 -12.64
CA GLY A 287 5.78 16.98 -11.80
C GLY A 287 6.07 18.21 -10.95
N THR A 288 7.31 18.25 -10.47
CA THR A 288 7.85 19.30 -9.62
C THR A 288 8.80 20.17 -10.44
N TRP A 289 8.66 21.48 -10.33
CA TRP A 289 9.45 22.46 -11.07
C TRP A 289 10.10 23.46 -10.11
N ALA A 290 11.40 23.68 -10.28
CA ALA A 290 12.17 24.63 -9.48
C ALA A 290 12.33 25.96 -10.23
N PHE A 291 12.29 27.09 -9.51
CA PHE A 291 12.40 28.41 -10.15
C PHE A 291 13.76 28.60 -10.85
N ASP A 292 13.72 28.86 -12.16
CA ASP A 292 14.90 29.20 -12.97
C ASP A 292 15.05 30.72 -13.07
N PHE A 293 15.86 31.26 -12.16
CA PHE A 293 16.21 32.67 -12.13
C PHE A 293 16.75 33.19 -13.48
N ARG A 294 17.57 32.40 -14.19
CA ARG A 294 18.23 32.88 -15.41
C ARG A 294 17.21 33.10 -16.51
N THR A 295 16.34 32.13 -16.75
CA THR A 295 15.28 32.24 -17.77
C THR A 295 14.25 33.29 -17.38
N ALA A 296 13.85 33.34 -16.10
CA ALA A 296 12.92 34.35 -15.60
C ALA A 296 13.47 35.78 -15.79
N PHE A 297 14.75 36.01 -15.49
CA PHE A 297 15.38 37.32 -15.67
C PHE A 297 15.50 37.72 -17.16
N VAL A 298 15.72 36.77 -18.06
CA VAL A 298 15.70 37.03 -19.51
C VAL A 298 14.31 37.44 -19.98
N LEU A 299 13.26 36.76 -19.52
CA LEU A 299 11.86 37.15 -19.79
C LEU A 299 11.55 38.53 -19.23
N TYR A 300 11.97 38.80 -17.99
CA TYR A 300 11.81 40.11 -17.35
C TYR A 300 12.47 41.24 -18.16
N ARG A 301 13.69 41.03 -18.68
CA ARG A 301 14.39 42.00 -19.53
C ARG A 301 13.68 42.22 -20.87
N LYS A 302 13.15 41.15 -21.48
CA LYS A 302 12.37 41.24 -22.73
C LYS A 302 11.06 42.01 -22.53
N ALA A 303 10.38 41.80 -21.40
CA ALA A 303 9.16 42.52 -21.04
C ALA A 303 9.42 44.01 -20.72
N ASN A 304 10.63 44.35 -20.26
CA ASN A 304 11.00 45.71 -19.84
C ASN A 304 12.20 46.28 -20.63
N PRO A 305 12.08 46.52 -21.96
CA PRO A 305 13.20 46.94 -22.80
C PRO A 305 13.70 48.38 -22.53
N ARG A 306 12.92 49.20 -21.80
CA ARG A 306 13.22 50.62 -21.54
C ARG A 306 13.94 50.88 -20.20
N MET A 307 14.24 49.84 -19.42
CA MET A 307 14.87 50.01 -18.11
C MET A 307 16.36 50.37 -18.20
N THR A 308 16.83 51.19 -17.27
CA THR A 308 18.25 51.53 -17.15
C THR A 308 19.06 50.39 -16.53
N ALA A 309 20.39 50.39 -16.72
CA ALA A 309 21.27 49.37 -16.16
C ALA A 309 21.20 49.28 -14.62
N LEU A 310 20.95 50.41 -13.94
CA LEU A 310 20.81 50.47 -12.49
C LEU A 310 19.51 49.79 -12.02
N GLN A 311 18.39 50.07 -12.68
CA GLN A 311 17.10 49.42 -12.42
C GLN A 311 17.15 47.92 -12.68
N LEU A 312 17.82 47.48 -13.76
CA LEU A 312 18.01 46.06 -14.03
C LEU A 312 18.87 45.35 -12.97
N ARG A 313 19.85 46.05 -12.38
CA ARG A 313 20.69 45.50 -11.30
C ARG A 313 19.90 45.35 -10.01
N GLU A 314 19.00 46.27 -9.70
CA GLU A 314 18.09 46.20 -8.56
C GLU A 314 17.05 45.08 -8.74
N ALA A 315 16.40 45.01 -9.91
CA ALA A 315 15.45 43.96 -10.24
C ALA A 315 16.10 42.56 -10.16
N ARG A 316 17.35 42.43 -10.62
CA ARG A 316 18.14 41.21 -10.49
C ARG A 316 18.31 40.80 -9.02
N LYS A 317 18.73 41.73 -8.16
CA LYS A 317 18.89 41.46 -6.72
C LYS A 317 17.58 41.06 -6.06
N HIS A 318 16.49 41.71 -6.43
CA HIS A 318 15.16 41.43 -5.90
C HIS A 318 14.68 40.02 -6.31
N LEU A 319 14.73 39.70 -7.61
CA LEU A 319 14.31 38.39 -8.13
C LEU A 319 15.17 37.25 -7.56
N SER A 320 16.50 37.42 -7.51
CA SER A 320 17.39 36.42 -6.93
C SER A 320 17.30 36.32 -5.41
N GLY A 321 16.87 37.38 -4.71
CA GLY A 321 16.77 37.35 -3.25
C GLY A 321 15.53 36.63 -2.74
N ILE A 322 14.44 36.70 -3.51
CA ILE A 322 13.11 36.38 -3.00
C ILE A 322 12.51 35.13 -3.66
N PHE A 323 12.78 34.86 -4.94
CA PHE A 323 12.13 33.75 -5.66
C PHE A 323 12.94 32.45 -5.71
N LEU A 324 14.15 32.41 -5.13
CA LEU A 324 15.05 31.23 -5.23
C LEU A 324 14.43 29.93 -4.71
N ASN A 325 13.60 30.00 -3.67
CA ASN A 325 12.98 28.83 -3.06
C ASN A 325 11.56 28.56 -3.59
N THR A 326 11.11 29.30 -4.61
CA THR A 326 9.80 29.12 -5.22
C THR A 326 9.80 27.85 -6.09
N SER A 327 8.80 27.00 -5.90
CA SER A 327 8.61 25.80 -6.71
C SER A 327 7.16 25.64 -7.13
N LEU A 328 6.94 25.00 -8.27
CA LEU A 328 5.62 24.71 -8.82
C LEU A 328 5.42 23.19 -8.83
N VAL A 329 4.29 22.73 -8.34
CA VAL A 329 3.88 21.33 -8.33
C VAL A 329 2.62 21.22 -9.17
N ALA A 330 2.59 20.31 -10.15
CA ALA A 330 1.42 20.05 -10.99
C ALA A 330 1.08 18.55 -10.97
N ALA A 331 -0.15 18.23 -10.57
CA ALA A 331 -0.64 16.86 -10.41
C ALA A 331 -1.63 16.45 -11.53
N PRO A 332 -1.81 15.15 -11.81
CA PRO A 332 -2.69 14.65 -12.88
C PRO A 332 -4.17 15.03 -12.73
N SER A 333 -4.62 15.30 -11.51
CA SER A 333 -6.01 15.71 -11.21
C SER A 333 -6.38 17.11 -11.71
N GLY A 334 -5.43 17.84 -12.30
CA GLY A 334 -5.57 19.24 -12.60
C GLY A 334 -5.17 20.15 -11.44
N PHE A 335 -4.66 19.62 -10.32
CA PHE A 335 -4.20 20.42 -9.19
C PHE A 335 -2.83 21.07 -9.45
N VAL A 336 -2.67 22.33 -9.03
CA VAL A 336 -1.37 23.04 -9.01
C VAL A 336 -1.13 23.67 -7.65
N ALA A 337 0.10 23.58 -7.15
CA ALA A 337 0.57 24.35 -6.01
C ALA A 337 1.85 25.13 -6.35
N LEU A 338 1.83 26.44 -6.14
CA LEU A 338 2.99 27.32 -6.21
C LEU A 338 3.50 27.58 -4.79
N LYS A 339 4.57 26.88 -4.40
CA LYS A 339 5.16 26.93 -3.07
C LYS A 339 6.14 28.09 -2.94
N ASN A 340 6.22 28.66 -1.73
CA ASN A 340 7.11 29.77 -1.36
C ASN A 340 7.01 30.98 -2.31
N TYR A 341 5.83 31.25 -2.85
CA TYR A 341 5.62 32.44 -3.66
C TYR A 341 5.66 33.69 -2.78
N PRO A 342 6.47 34.70 -3.12
CA PRO A 342 6.56 35.91 -2.32
C PRO A 342 5.36 36.83 -2.56
N VAL A 343 4.68 37.16 -1.48
CA VAL A 343 3.59 38.15 -1.45
C VAL A 343 4.03 39.31 -0.57
N THR A 344 3.93 40.53 -1.10
CA THR A 344 4.21 41.74 -0.32
C THR A 344 3.07 41.99 0.65
N ARG A 345 3.36 41.97 1.95
CA ARG A 345 2.39 42.25 3.00
C ARG A 345 2.48 43.72 3.42
N ALA A 346 1.33 44.32 3.71
CA ALA A 346 1.28 45.61 4.40
C ALA A 346 2.00 45.53 5.78
N PRO A 347 2.71 46.59 6.19
CA PRO A 347 3.47 46.60 7.45
C PRO A 347 2.56 46.32 8.65
N ARG A 348 3.02 45.51 9.60
CA ARG A 348 2.33 45.36 10.89
C ARG A 348 2.59 46.61 11.77
N PRO A 349 1.75 46.90 12.78
CA PRO A 349 2.01 48.00 13.71
C PRO A 349 3.38 47.83 14.37
N GLY A 350 4.33 48.72 14.06
CA GLY A 350 5.73 48.65 14.52
C GLY A 350 6.78 48.39 13.43
N GLU A 351 6.38 48.03 12.21
CA GLU A 351 7.29 47.87 11.06
C GLU A 351 7.24 49.10 10.14
N THR A 352 8.41 49.60 9.74
CA THR A 352 8.55 50.81 8.90
C THR A 352 8.51 50.52 7.39
N ALA A 353 8.51 49.24 6.98
CA ALA A 353 8.51 48.84 5.58
C ALA A 353 7.62 47.59 5.35
N PRO A 354 7.02 47.44 4.15
CA PRO A 354 6.28 46.24 3.79
C PRO A 354 7.21 45.02 3.78
N ALA A 355 6.82 43.97 4.49
CA ALA A 355 7.57 42.72 4.58
C ALA A 355 7.16 41.76 3.45
N THR A 356 8.10 40.95 2.97
CA THR A 356 7.80 39.86 2.02
C THR A 356 7.46 38.60 2.79
N GLU A 357 6.26 38.06 2.58
CA GLU A 357 5.81 36.81 3.18
C GLU A 357 5.76 35.73 2.09
N HIS A 358 6.38 34.58 2.34
CA HIS A 358 6.29 33.45 1.42
C HIS A 358 5.02 32.67 1.72
N ARG A 359 4.18 32.47 0.70
CA ARG A 359 2.93 31.71 0.81
C ARG A 359 2.89 30.62 -0.25
N THR A 360 2.27 29.50 0.11
CA THR A 360 1.88 28.47 -0.86
C THR A 360 0.53 28.83 -1.43
N ILE A 361 0.45 28.94 -2.75
CA ILE A 361 -0.78 29.31 -3.46
C ILE A 361 -1.24 28.11 -4.26
N THR A 362 -2.48 27.69 -4.07
CA THR A 362 -3.06 26.54 -4.76
C THR A 362 -3.99 27.00 -5.88
N GLY A 363 -4.12 26.16 -6.90
CA GLY A 363 -4.87 26.45 -8.12
C GLY A 363 -5.19 25.20 -8.91
N ARG A 364 -5.68 25.41 -10.13
CA ARG A 364 -5.95 24.33 -11.08
C ARG A 364 -5.31 24.61 -12.42
N TRP A 365 -4.87 23.58 -13.13
CA TRP A 365 -4.43 23.68 -14.51
C TRP A 365 -5.42 22.99 -15.45
N ARG A 366 -5.49 23.49 -16.68
CA ARG A 366 -6.25 22.88 -17.77
C ARG A 366 -5.38 22.80 -19.02
N SER A 367 -5.62 21.77 -19.84
CA SER A 367 -5.04 21.67 -21.17
C SER A 367 -6.14 21.85 -22.22
N GLU A 368 -5.94 22.80 -23.12
CA GLU A 368 -6.77 22.98 -24.31
C GLU A 368 -5.85 23.00 -25.53
N ASN A 369 -6.02 22.03 -26.43
CA ASN A 369 -5.29 21.95 -27.71
C ASN A 369 -3.75 22.02 -27.56
N GLY A 370 -3.19 21.37 -26.54
CA GLY A 370 -1.74 21.36 -26.28
C GLY A 370 -1.19 22.65 -25.67
N ARG A 371 -2.05 23.59 -25.29
CA ARG A 371 -1.70 24.76 -24.46
C ARG A 371 -2.20 24.55 -23.04
N TYR A 372 -1.42 25.01 -22.09
CA TYR A 372 -1.73 24.87 -20.67
C TYR A 372 -2.09 26.24 -20.08
N THR A 373 -3.10 26.27 -19.21
CA THR A 373 -3.47 27.45 -18.45
C THR A 373 -3.53 27.09 -16.98
N ILE A 374 -2.87 27.87 -16.12
CA ILE A 374 -2.95 27.72 -14.66
C ILE A 374 -3.86 28.82 -14.11
N GLU A 375 -4.92 28.41 -13.42
CA GLU A 375 -5.86 29.26 -12.70
C GLU A 375 -5.47 29.26 -11.22
N VAL A 376 -5.02 30.42 -10.70
CA VAL A 376 -4.59 30.59 -9.31
C VAL A 376 -5.35 31.74 -8.67
N GLN A 377 -5.68 31.65 -7.39
CA GLN A 377 -6.21 32.77 -6.60
C GLN A 377 -5.08 33.55 -5.93
N LEU A 378 -4.82 34.78 -6.37
CA LEU A 378 -3.91 35.71 -5.72
C LEU A 378 -4.67 36.93 -5.18
N GLU A 379 -4.45 37.26 -3.90
CA GLU A 379 -5.02 38.45 -3.26
C GLU A 379 -6.56 38.59 -3.41
N GLY A 380 -7.26 37.46 -3.53
CA GLY A 380 -8.72 37.43 -3.72
C GLY A 380 -9.19 37.57 -5.17
N GLN A 381 -8.28 37.69 -6.14
CA GLN A 381 -8.58 37.68 -7.58
C GLN A 381 -8.16 36.35 -8.22
N GLN A 382 -9.04 35.80 -9.06
CA GLN A 382 -8.68 34.66 -9.92
C GLN A 382 -7.88 35.17 -11.11
N THR A 383 -6.64 34.70 -11.22
CA THR A 383 -5.74 35.01 -12.33
C THR A 383 -5.48 33.74 -13.13
N ALA A 384 -5.69 33.82 -14.45
CA ALA A 384 -5.38 32.75 -15.39
C ALA A 384 -4.06 33.08 -16.10
N TRP A 385 -3.11 32.16 -16.02
CA TRP A 385 -1.78 32.29 -16.58
C TRP A 385 -1.56 31.26 -17.70
N PRO A 386 -1.42 31.68 -18.97
CA PRO A 386 -0.95 30.79 -20.02
C PRO A 386 0.47 30.31 -19.73
N VAL A 387 0.69 29.02 -19.97
CA VAL A 387 1.95 28.33 -19.71
C VAL A 387 2.51 27.79 -21.02
N GLU A 388 3.79 28.08 -21.25
CA GLU A 388 4.55 27.55 -22.38
C GLU A 388 5.58 26.55 -21.85
N ILE A 389 5.53 25.31 -22.36
CA ILE A 389 6.46 24.25 -21.97
C ILE A 389 7.33 23.88 -23.17
N ALA A 390 8.64 24.03 -23.03
CA ALA A 390 9.61 23.66 -24.06
C ALA A 390 10.92 23.16 -23.41
N ASN A 391 11.42 22.00 -23.83
CA ASN A 391 12.69 21.42 -23.40
C ASN A 391 12.87 21.38 -21.87
N ASP A 392 11.93 20.80 -21.14
CA ASP A 392 11.93 20.72 -19.66
C ASP A 392 11.96 22.08 -18.93
N ARG A 393 11.50 23.13 -19.61
CA ARG A 393 11.30 24.45 -19.03
C ARG A 393 9.86 24.87 -19.15
N LEU A 394 9.34 25.37 -18.05
CA LEU A 394 7.99 25.91 -17.92
C LEU A 394 8.10 27.43 -17.80
N GLN A 395 7.44 28.16 -18.69
CA GLN A 395 7.47 29.62 -18.72
C GLN A 395 6.06 30.18 -18.55
N ILE A 396 5.95 31.21 -17.70
CA ILE A 396 4.73 31.95 -17.44
C ILE A 396 5.01 33.43 -17.73
N PRO A 397 5.00 33.84 -19.01
CA PRO A 397 5.40 35.19 -19.42
C PRO A 397 4.42 36.28 -18.94
N SER A 398 3.15 35.91 -18.71
CA SER A 398 2.09 36.82 -18.25
C SER A 398 2.09 37.06 -16.74
N ALA A 399 2.87 36.31 -15.96
CA ALA A 399 3.00 36.56 -14.53
C ALA A 399 3.74 37.89 -14.31
N ASN A 400 3.45 38.58 -13.20
CA ASN A 400 4.15 39.79 -12.81
C ASN A 400 4.78 39.60 -11.42
N PRO A 401 6.10 39.38 -11.33
CA PRO A 401 7.07 39.29 -12.42
C PRO A 401 6.95 37.99 -13.26
N PRO A 402 7.46 37.94 -14.51
CA PRO A 402 7.44 36.74 -15.33
C PRO A 402 8.16 35.59 -14.63
N LEU A 403 7.56 34.41 -14.63
CA LEU A 403 8.10 33.23 -13.95
C LEU A 403 8.63 32.24 -14.98
N ALA A 404 9.75 31.60 -14.65
CA ALA A 404 10.27 30.47 -15.39
C ALA A 404 10.72 29.42 -14.40
N PHE A 405 10.50 28.16 -14.75
CA PHE A 405 10.87 27.01 -13.96
C PHE A 405 11.57 25.97 -14.82
N GLU A 406 12.50 25.25 -14.21
CA GLU A 406 13.15 24.09 -14.78
C GLU A 406 12.62 22.84 -14.07
N ARG A 407 12.47 21.74 -14.80
CA ARG A 407 12.02 20.47 -14.21
C ARG A 407 13.03 20.05 -13.15
N ASP A 408 12.55 19.77 -11.94
CA ASP A 408 13.41 19.31 -10.84
C ASP A 408 13.84 17.86 -11.15
N SER A 409 15.04 17.69 -11.72
CA SER A 409 15.60 16.37 -12.04
C SER A 409 16.23 15.74 -10.81
N VAL A 410 15.82 14.52 -10.46
CA VAL A 410 16.45 13.68 -9.42
C VAL A 410 17.68 12.98 -9.95
#